data_AF-A0A1V8P086-F1
#
_entry.id   AF-A0A1V8P086-F1
#
_cell.length_a   1.000
_cell.length_b   1.000
_cell.length_c   1.000
_cell.angle_alpha   90.00
_cell.angle_beta   90.00
_cell.angle_gamma   90.00
#
_symmetry.space_group_name_H-M   'P 1'
#
loop_
_entity.id
_entity.type
_entity.pdbx_description
1 polymer ?
#
loop_
_entity_poly.entity_id
_entity_poly.type
_entity_poly.pdbx_seq_one_letter_code
_entity_poly.pdbx_strand_id
1 'polypeptide(L)'
;MKKLFYLMVTAIILTAIPILSAQAQSQAQSRGVTGDTCRNSGILFSSVAESDKSLNLSSAFVNSNVVEYSYTTSWSGSMTCTYGNIGIGGLAQDHLYYFTGFNGSPVYLNFNSADGESSYWIKLTSTISGDTKVTVSGIVGIHSLSYQTQYTLRAELMSAPPVGMESYTKTTTSGALSVIPAVMSGTGSGSSSPFLSSKTYAYRAWSNMMSETARKSWNTDYFIAYEKLTIQFEPKETTCNMTRDMSVKLPPAPFSVLKKNGKADGADFTIPLKCGNLAGIKTSTRNVKAWLSSNDLVSSDTSYQIMVNDETTAGGVGIAIRSRMFMGDYDEVQISSSNNMEHASQILDIAKDDDISNTQYIYLHAYYKVYNASALSTGSVVATAQIMFGYD
;
A
#
# COMPACT_ATOMS: atom_id res chain seq x y z
N MET A 1 -10.17 -3.09 -85.45
CA MET A 1 -9.60 -1.81 -85.94
C MET A 1 -9.93 -0.74 -84.91
N LYS A 2 -8.95 -0.26 -84.12
CA LYS A 2 -8.43 1.13 -84.11
C LYS A 2 -9.58 2.17 -84.07
N LYS A 3 -9.72 3.07 -83.09
CA LYS A 3 -8.74 3.79 -82.26
C LYS A 3 -9.49 4.61 -81.20
N LEU A 4 -8.81 4.80 -80.07
CA LEU A 4 -8.73 5.98 -79.18
C LEU A 4 -9.85 7.03 -79.25
N PHE A 5 -10.50 7.26 -78.10
CA PHE A 5 -11.12 8.54 -77.75
C PHE A 5 -10.50 9.05 -76.44
N TYR A 6 -9.82 10.19 -76.54
CA TYR A 6 -9.34 11.01 -75.42
C TYR A 6 -10.30 12.19 -75.27
N LEU A 7 -10.70 12.48 -74.03
CA LEU A 7 -10.70 13.80 -73.36
C LEU A 7 -11.81 13.88 -72.30
N MET A 8 -11.38 13.74 -71.04
CA MET A 8 -12.06 14.32 -69.89
C MET A 8 -11.77 15.82 -69.86
N VAL A 9 -12.81 16.65 -69.68
CA VAL A 9 -12.78 17.81 -68.78
C VAL A 9 -14.22 18.07 -68.33
N THR A 10 -14.51 17.88 -67.04
CA THR A 10 -15.61 18.57 -66.38
C THR A 10 -15.18 18.91 -64.96
N ALA A 11 -14.97 20.21 -64.74
CA ALA A 11 -14.80 20.80 -63.44
C ALA A 11 -16.17 20.88 -62.74
N ILE A 12 -16.24 20.42 -61.49
CA ILE A 12 -17.29 20.80 -60.56
C ILE A 12 -16.60 21.28 -59.29
N ILE A 13 -16.65 22.60 -59.08
CA ILE A 13 -16.41 23.23 -57.80
C ILE A 13 -17.79 23.38 -57.15
N LEU A 14 -17.98 22.77 -55.98
CA LEU A 14 -19.00 23.20 -55.03
C LEU A 14 -18.38 23.30 -53.63
N THR A 15 -18.46 24.52 -53.11
CA THR A 15 -17.97 24.97 -51.81
C THR A 15 -19.02 24.76 -50.71
N ALA A 16 -18.63 24.22 -49.56
CA ALA A 16 -19.24 24.49 -48.25
C ALA A 16 -18.20 24.23 -47.15
N ILE A 17 -18.20 25.10 -46.14
CA ILE A 17 -17.12 25.43 -45.19
C ILE A 17 -17.26 24.59 -43.87
N PRO A 18 -16.49 24.85 -42.79
CA PRO A 18 -15.44 24.00 -42.23
C PRO A 18 -15.88 23.24 -40.96
N ILE A 19 -15.35 22.03 -40.74
CA ILE A 19 -15.35 21.45 -39.40
C ILE A 19 -13.91 21.05 -39.08
N LEU A 20 -13.32 21.79 -38.14
CA LEU A 20 -12.05 21.50 -37.51
C LEU A 20 -12.10 20.09 -36.89
N SER A 21 -11.44 19.14 -37.53
CA SER A 21 -10.84 18.00 -36.85
C SER A 21 -9.33 18.16 -36.96
N ALA A 22 -8.70 18.45 -35.82
CA ALA A 22 -7.26 18.41 -35.68
C ALA A 22 -6.81 16.95 -35.82
N GLN A 23 -6.63 16.52 -37.07
CA GLN A 23 -5.78 15.38 -37.37
C GLN A 23 -4.37 15.78 -36.96
N ALA A 24 -3.93 15.26 -35.82
CA ALA A 24 -2.52 15.19 -35.50
C ALA A 24 -1.84 14.50 -36.69
N GLN A 25 -1.20 15.31 -37.53
CA GLN A 25 -0.29 14.82 -38.56
C GLN A 25 0.77 13.99 -37.85
N SER A 26 0.62 12.67 -37.98
CA SER A 26 1.72 11.73 -37.86
C SER A 26 2.72 12.07 -38.97
N GLN A 27 3.61 13.03 -38.68
CA GLN A 27 4.84 13.15 -39.43
C GLN A 27 5.62 11.86 -39.18
N ALA A 28 5.49 10.93 -40.12
CA ALA A 28 6.48 9.91 -40.35
C ALA A 28 7.81 10.65 -40.59
N GLN A 29 8.62 10.79 -39.53
CA GLN A 29 9.99 11.26 -39.65
C GLN A 29 10.74 10.23 -40.48
N SER A 30 10.88 10.53 -41.78
CA SER A 30 11.92 9.94 -42.59
C SER A 30 13.25 10.21 -41.89
N ARG A 31 14.12 9.20 -41.85
CA ARG A 31 15.50 9.34 -41.37
C ARG A 31 16.26 10.24 -42.33
N GLY A 32 16.12 11.54 -42.15
CA GLY A 32 17.12 12.52 -42.56
C GLY A 32 18.31 12.42 -41.62
N VAL A 33 19.51 12.63 -42.15
CA VAL A 33 20.77 12.72 -41.39
C VAL A 33 20.76 14.02 -40.58
N THR A 34 19.89 14.13 -39.57
CA THR A 34 19.58 15.42 -38.91
C THR A 34 19.37 15.23 -37.41
N GLY A 35 20.41 15.51 -36.61
CA GLY A 35 20.31 15.69 -35.15
C GLY A 35 20.00 14.42 -34.34
N ASP A 36 20.15 14.48 -33.01
CA ASP A 36 19.84 13.43 -32.02
C ASP A 36 20.90 12.31 -31.90
N THR A 37 22.08 12.74 -31.49
CA THR A 37 23.29 11.92 -31.34
C THR A 37 23.81 11.85 -29.91
N CYS A 38 23.12 12.46 -28.95
CA CYS A 38 23.57 12.49 -27.57
C CYS A 38 23.64 11.08 -26.98
N ARG A 39 24.79 10.74 -26.39
CA ARG A 39 25.04 9.46 -25.73
C ARG A 39 25.76 9.65 -24.40
N ASN A 40 25.61 8.66 -23.53
CA ASN A 40 26.40 8.58 -22.32
C ASN A 40 27.82 8.13 -22.69
N SER A 41 28.74 9.07 -22.82
CA SER A 41 30.16 8.76 -23.02
C SER A 41 31.03 9.64 -22.13
N GLY A 42 31.49 9.08 -21.01
CA GLY A 42 32.66 9.58 -20.31
C GLY A 42 33.85 8.69 -20.64
N ILE A 43 35.07 9.25 -20.67
CA ILE A 43 36.34 8.50 -20.79
C ILE A 43 36.50 7.46 -19.63
N LEU A 44 35.68 7.57 -18.58
CA LEU A 44 35.67 6.71 -17.38
C LEU A 44 34.32 6.01 -17.08
N PHE A 45 33.23 6.29 -17.81
CA PHE A 45 31.90 5.75 -17.50
C PHE A 45 31.20 5.23 -18.76
N SER A 46 30.91 3.92 -18.75
CA SER A 46 30.28 3.18 -19.84
C SER A 46 28.84 2.72 -19.50
N SER A 47 28.19 3.35 -18.52
CA SER A 47 26.85 2.96 -18.07
C SER A 47 25.90 4.15 -18.00
N VAL A 48 24.62 3.88 -18.27
CA VAL A 48 23.51 4.84 -18.18
C VAL A 48 23.51 5.51 -16.81
N ALA A 49 23.25 6.81 -16.73
CA ALA A 49 23.19 7.52 -15.46
C ALA A 49 21.94 7.12 -14.66
N GLU A 50 22.10 7.01 -13.36
CA GLU A 50 21.03 6.65 -12.42
C GLU A 50 20.98 7.74 -11.37
N SER A 51 19.77 8.20 -11.09
CA SER A 51 19.45 8.97 -9.90
C SER A 51 18.51 8.11 -9.06
N ASP A 52 18.71 8.14 -7.75
CA ASP A 52 17.97 7.33 -6.80
C ASP A 52 17.08 8.23 -5.94
N LYS A 53 15.81 7.84 -5.79
CA LYS A 53 14.86 8.45 -4.87
C LYS A 53 14.16 7.36 -4.07
N SER A 54 13.60 7.74 -2.93
CA SER A 54 12.75 6.86 -2.13
C SER A 54 11.42 7.54 -1.82
N LEU A 55 10.36 6.73 -1.74
CA LEU A 55 9.03 7.15 -1.36
C LEU A 55 8.44 6.10 -0.41
N ASN A 56 8.09 6.52 0.80
CA ASN A 56 7.42 5.66 1.76
C ASN A 56 5.91 5.94 1.74
N LEU A 57 5.12 4.93 1.37
CA LEU A 57 3.67 5.03 1.23
C LEU A 57 2.90 4.50 2.46
N SER A 58 3.60 4.06 3.50
CA SER A 58 3.01 3.35 4.66
C SER A 58 1.95 4.16 5.42
N SER A 59 1.95 5.47 5.27
CA SER A 59 0.93 6.39 5.82
C SER A 59 0.22 7.22 4.75
N ALA A 60 0.48 6.95 3.48
CA ALA A 60 -0.06 7.76 2.39
C ALA A 60 -1.56 7.51 2.17
N PHE A 61 -2.02 6.29 2.39
CA PHE A 61 -3.38 5.87 2.05
C PHE A 61 -4.41 6.03 3.18
N VAL A 62 -4.08 6.81 4.20
CA VAL A 62 -4.87 6.92 5.43
C VAL A 62 -6.22 7.59 5.21
N ASN A 63 -6.23 8.67 4.42
CA ASN A 63 -7.44 9.47 4.17
C ASN A 63 -7.98 9.30 2.75
N SER A 64 -7.29 8.49 1.93
CA SER A 64 -7.61 8.30 0.52
C SER A 64 -6.91 7.07 0.01
N ASN A 65 -7.59 6.26 -0.81
CA ASN A 65 -6.96 5.14 -1.51
C ASN A 65 -6.07 5.60 -2.68
N VAL A 66 -6.05 6.90 -3.00
CA VAL A 66 -5.26 7.48 -4.10
C VAL A 66 -4.46 8.67 -3.60
N VAL A 67 -3.17 8.70 -3.94
CA VAL A 67 -2.25 9.81 -3.66
C VAL A 67 -1.41 10.15 -4.88
N GLU A 68 -1.01 11.41 -4.99
CA GLU A 68 -0.17 11.90 -6.09
C GLU A 68 1.06 12.64 -5.57
N TYR A 69 2.19 12.42 -6.22
CA TYR A 69 3.47 13.03 -5.91
C TYR A 69 4.11 13.58 -7.18
N SER A 70 4.52 14.84 -7.14
CA SER A 70 5.29 15.47 -8.22
C SER A 70 6.77 15.52 -7.85
N TYR A 71 7.62 15.12 -8.79
CA TYR A 71 9.07 15.11 -8.62
C TYR A 71 9.75 15.85 -9.77
N THR A 72 10.91 16.41 -9.49
CA THR A 72 11.89 16.82 -10.50
C THR A 72 13.03 15.80 -10.49
N THR A 73 13.45 15.34 -11.67
CA THR A 73 14.58 14.42 -11.80
C THR A 73 15.87 15.08 -11.30
N SER A 74 16.83 14.26 -10.85
CA SER A 74 18.11 14.76 -10.30
C SER A 74 19.33 14.07 -10.93
N TRP A 75 19.34 13.95 -12.25
CA TRP A 75 20.46 13.34 -12.97
C TRP A 75 21.73 14.18 -12.91
N SER A 76 22.87 13.51 -12.80
CA SER A 76 24.20 14.13 -12.80
C SER A 76 25.17 13.32 -13.65
N GLY A 77 26.25 13.97 -14.09
CA GLY A 77 27.28 13.38 -14.94
C GLY A 77 27.47 14.18 -16.22
N SER A 78 27.97 13.49 -17.25
CA SER A 78 28.28 14.07 -18.55
C SER A 78 27.75 13.20 -19.69
N MET A 79 27.34 13.83 -20.77
CA MET A 79 26.97 13.19 -22.03
C MET A 79 27.75 13.82 -23.17
N THR A 80 27.92 13.12 -24.29
CA THR A 80 28.53 13.68 -25.49
C THR A 80 27.49 13.75 -26.58
N CYS A 81 27.48 14.87 -27.30
CA CYS A 81 26.56 15.15 -28.39
C CYS A 81 27.38 15.57 -29.62
N THR A 82 27.10 14.96 -30.78
CA THR A 82 27.89 15.14 -32.01
C THR A 82 27.60 16.47 -32.70
N TYR A 83 26.44 17.10 -32.46
CA TYR A 83 26.05 18.35 -33.13
C TYR A 83 25.78 19.51 -32.17
N GLY A 84 25.40 19.24 -30.92
CA GLY A 84 24.96 20.29 -29.99
C GLY A 84 23.87 21.16 -30.61
N ASN A 85 24.06 22.48 -30.62
CA ASN A 85 23.18 23.47 -31.27
C ASN A 85 23.86 24.23 -32.43
N ILE A 86 24.92 23.68 -33.06
CA ILE A 86 25.73 24.39 -34.09
C ILE A 86 25.53 23.94 -35.53
N GLY A 87 24.36 23.42 -35.90
CA GLY A 87 24.02 23.32 -37.32
C GLY A 87 24.12 24.71 -37.98
N ILE A 88 24.91 24.87 -39.05
CA ILE A 88 24.92 26.09 -39.86
C ILE A 88 23.47 26.33 -40.32
N GLY A 89 22.81 27.36 -39.77
CA GLY A 89 21.39 27.65 -40.02
C GLY A 89 20.37 26.77 -39.27
N GLY A 90 20.73 26.06 -38.20
CA GLY A 90 19.81 25.22 -37.41
C GLY A 90 19.46 23.86 -38.03
N LEU A 91 20.23 23.41 -39.04
CA LEU A 91 19.94 22.20 -39.82
C LEU A 91 20.22 20.87 -39.08
N ALA A 92 20.99 20.89 -37.99
CA ALA A 92 21.26 19.72 -37.14
C ALA A 92 21.31 20.16 -35.67
N GLN A 93 20.40 19.64 -34.86
CA GLN A 93 20.27 19.93 -33.44
C GLN A 93 20.11 18.63 -32.67
N ASP A 94 20.84 18.50 -31.57
CA ASP A 94 20.64 17.38 -30.65
C ASP A 94 19.52 17.68 -29.65
N HIS A 95 18.62 16.72 -29.50
CA HIS A 95 17.56 16.77 -28.51
C HIS A 95 17.69 15.67 -27.47
N LEU A 96 17.18 15.97 -26.29
CA LEU A 96 16.89 15.02 -25.24
C LEU A 96 15.39 14.76 -25.20
N TYR A 97 15.03 13.51 -25.08
CA TYR A 97 13.65 13.04 -25.00
C TYR A 97 13.39 12.42 -23.64
N TYR A 98 12.27 12.80 -23.04
CA TYR A 98 11.84 12.32 -21.74
C TYR A 98 10.55 11.52 -21.85
N PHE A 99 10.54 10.35 -21.22
CA PHE A 99 9.38 9.48 -21.18
C PHE A 99 9.42 8.61 -19.93
N THR A 100 8.32 7.92 -19.64
CA THR A 100 8.22 7.04 -18.48
C THR A 100 8.73 5.64 -18.82
N GLY A 101 9.34 4.96 -17.85
CA GLY A 101 9.67 3.54 -17.97
C GLY A 101 8.45 2.62 -17.95
N PHE A 102 7.25 3.20 -17.80
CA PHE A 102 5.99 2.49 -17.61
C PHE A 102 5.34 2.08 -18.95
N ASN A 103 5.88 2.55 -20.08
CA ASN A 103 5.42 2.19 -21.42
C ASN A 103 3.89 2.35 -21.63
N GLY A 104 3.30 3.38 -21.01
CA GLY A 104 1.86 3.64 -21.08
C GLY A 104 0.98 2.66 -20.29
N SER A 105 1.58 1.79 -19.48
CA SER A 105 0.88 0.81 -18.63
C SER A 105 1.09 1.10 -17.14
N PRO A 106 0.12 0.75 -16.27
CA PRO A 106 0.35 0.78 -14.83
C PRO A 106 1.37 -0.30 -14.42
N VAL A 107 2.09 -0.04 -13.33
CA VAL A 107 2.89 -1.04 -12.62
C VAL A 107 2.15 -1.41 -11.34
N TYR A 108 2.02 -2.70 -11.06
CA TYR A 108 1.43 -3.20 -9.83
C TYR A 108 2.54 -3.63 -8.88
N LEU A 109 2.45 -3.17 -7.64
CA LEU A 109 3.36 -3.55 -6.58
C LEU A 109 2.60 -4.39 -5.56
N ASN A 110 3.09 -5.60 -5.32
CA ASN A 110 2.56 -6.49 -4.30
C ASN A 110 3.54 -6.53 -3.11
N PHE A 111 3.09 -6.08 -1.95
CA PHE A 111 3.81 -6.13 -0.69
C PHE A 111 3.18 -7.21 0.17
N ASN A 112 3.90 -8.32 0.35
CA ASN A 112 3.52 -9.36 1.28
C ASN A 112 4.17 -9.07 2.64
N SER A 113 3.42 -9.28 3.72
CA SER A 113 3.96 -9.25 5.08
C SER A 113 4.98 -10.37 5.28
N ALA A 114 5.90 -10.20 6.24
CA ALA A 114 6.96 -11.17 6.51
C ALA A 114 6.43 -12.52 7.02
N ASP A 115 5.25 -12.53 7.65
CA ASP A 115 4.52 -13.72 8.09
C ASP A 115 3.68 -14.37 6.96
N GLY A 116 3.50 -13.69 5.83
CA GLY A 116 2.75 -14.17 4.67
C GLY A 116 1.22 -14.07 4.80
N GLU A 117 0.71 -13.55 5.91
CA GLU A 117 -0.74 -13.48 6.21
C GLU A 117 -1.43 -12.30 5.51
N SER A 118 -0.69 -11.25 5.15
CA SER A 118 -1.23 -10.04 4.53
C SER A 118 -0.55 -9.73 3.20
N SER A 119 -1.34 -9.35 2.20
CA SER A 119 -0.89 -8.96 0.86
C SER A 119 -1.54 -7.65 0.45
N TYR A 120 -0.72 -6.65 0.15
CA TYR A 120 -1.18 -5.31 -0.22
C TYR A 120 -0.76 -4.97 -1.63
N TRP A 121 -1.74 -4.48 -2.40
CA TRP A 121 -1.58 -4.20 -3.83
C TRP A 121 -1.64 -2.71 -4.08
N ILE A 122 -0.58 -2.15 -4.67
CA ILE A 122 -0.51 -0.74 -5.04
C ILE A 122 -0.37 -0.64 -6.56
N LYS A 123 -1.31 0.03 -7.20
CA LYS A 123 -1.24 0.41 -8.61
C LYS A 123 -0.50 1.74 -8.75
N LEU A 124 0.54 1.76 -9.55
CA LEU A 124 1.30 2.96 -9.88
C LEU A 124 1.09 3.36 -11.33
N THR A 125 0.89 4.66 -11.54
CA THR A 125 0.95 5.30 -12.86
C THR A 125 1.90 6.48 -12.81
N SER A 126 2.74 6.64 -13.83
CA SER A 126 3.67 7.75 -13.97
C SER A 126 3.38 8.52 -15.25
N THR A 127 3.54 9.85 -15.23
CA THR A 127 3.44 10.72 -16.40
C THR A 127 4.52 11.80 -16.33
N ILE A 128 5.21 12.08 -17.44
CA ILE A 128 6.10 13.24 -17.54
C ILE A 128 5.22 14.48 -17.57
N SER A 129 5.33 15.33 -16.54
CA SER A 129 4.58 16.58 -16.40
C SER A 129 5.37 17.81 -16.83
N GLY A 130 6.70 17.70 -16.93
CA GLY A 130 7.57 18.73 -17.49
C GLY A 130 7.78 18.59 -18.99
N ASP A 131 8.88 19.16 -19.49
CA ASP A 131 9.24 19.04 -20.91
C ASP A 131 9.48 17.58 -21.29
N THR A 132 8.95 17.19 -22.45
CA THR A 132 9.13 15.85 -23.04
C THR A 132 10.24 15.83 -24.11
N LYS A 133 10.64 17.01 -24.57
CA LYS A 133 11.71 17.22 -25.55
C LYS A 133 12.43 18.53 -25.27
N VAL A 134 13.75 18.51 -25.18
CA VAL A 134 14.58 19.70 -24.94
C VAL A 134 15.76 19.70 -25.91
N THR A 135 16.09 20.86 -26.48
CA THR A 135 17.27 21.05 -27.33
C THR A 135 18.51 21.23 -26.45
N VAL A 136 19.58 20.50 -26.77
CA VAL A 136 20.85 20.60 -26.04
C VAL A 136 21.51 21.94 -26.35
N SER A 137 21.83 22.68 -25.29
CA SER A 137 22.52 23.95 -25.39
C SER A 137 24.04 23.75 -25.54
N GLY A 138 24.66 24.59 -26.37
CA GLY A 138 26.12 24.61 -26.59
C GLY A 138 26.55 24.13 -27.96
N ILE A 139 27.86 24.03 -28.15
CA ILE A 139 28.48 23.54 -29.38
C ILE A 139 28.78 22.03 -29.26
N VAL A 140 29.14 21.36 -30.37
CA VAL A 140 29.61 19.96 -30.41
C VAL A 140 30.54 19.64 -29.24
N GLY A 141 30.30 18.53 -28.54
CA GLY A 141 31.23 18.05 -27.51
C GLY A 141 30.55 17.43 -26.29
N ILE A 142 31.22 17.58 -25.14
CA ILE A 142 30.77 17.06 -23.85
C ILE A 142 29.87 18.10 -23.17
N HIS A 143 28.68 17.68 -22.78
CA HIS A 143 27.69 18.49 -22.07
C HIS A 143 27.40 17.93 -20.69
N SER A 144 26.95 18.79 -19.78
CA SER A 144 26.40 18.35 -18.50
C SER A 144 25.12 17.54 -18.71
N LEU A 145 24.92 16.51 -17.89
CA LEU A 145 23.69 15.71 -17.83
C LEU A 145 22.59 16.37 -16.98
N SER A 146 22.81 17.61 -16.50
CA SER A 146 21.88 18.37 -15.65
C SER A 146 20.63 18.91 -16.40
N TYR A 147 20.12 18.16 -17.37
CA TYR A 147 18.85 18.47 -18.04
C TYR A 147 17.72 17.69 -17.38
N GLN A 148 17.04 18.32 -16.42
CA GLN A 148 15.99 17.68 -15.63
C GLN A 148 14.61 17.84 -16.26
N THR A 149 13.71 16.91 -15.95
CA THR A 149 12.29 17.01 -16.26
C THR A 149 11.46 16.77 -14.99
N GLN A 150 10.17 17.05 -15.06
CA GLN A 150 9.23 16.76 -13.98
C GLN A 150 8.36 15.56 -14.34
N TYR A 151 8.01 14.77 -13.34
CA TYR A 151 7.05 13.69 -13.48
C TYR A 151 6.09 13.64 -12.30
N THR A 152 4.86 13.21 -12.57
CA THR A 152 3.83 12.94 -11.56
C THR A 152 3.66 11.44 -11.42
N LEU A 153 3.79 10.96 -10.18
CA LEU A 153 3.49 9.58 -9.79
C LEU A 153 2.17 9.56 -9.03
N ARG A 154 1.21 8.79 -9.54
CA ARG A 154 -0.05 8.50 -8.85
C ARG A 154 0.00 7.07 -8.32
N ALA A 155 -0.22 6.90 -7.02
CA ALA A 155 -0.30 5.62 -6.36
C ALA A 155 -1.73 5.37 -5.86
N GLU A 156 -2.22 4.16 -6.06
CA GLU A 156 -3.57 3.75 -5.70
C GLU A 156 -3.50 2.42 -4.94
N LEU A 157 -3.91 2.42 -3.66
CA LEU A 157 -4.07 1.22 -2.86
C LEU A 157 -5.32 0.47 -3.33
N MET A 158 -5.14 -0.78 -3.75
CA MET A 158 -6.21 -1.61 -4.28
C MET A 158 -6.89 -2.40 -3.17
N SER A 159 -8.20 -2.57 -3.29
CA SER A 159 -9.01 -3.38 -2.37
C SER A 159 -8.97 -4.88 -2.66
N ALA A 160 -8.42 -5.29 -3.81
CA ALA A 160 -8.32 -6.68 -4.24
C ALA A 160 -7.13 -6.88 -5.21
N PRO A 161 -6.60 -8.11 -5.33
CA PRO A 161 -5.55 -8.42 -6.30
C PRO A 161 -6.01 -8.17 -7.75
N PRO A 162 -5.15 -7.58 -8.61
CA PRO A 162 -5.44 -7.41 -10.03
C PRO A 162 -5.42 -8.76 -10.76
N VAL A 163 -6.43 -9.00 -11.60
CA VAL A 163 -6.55 -10.26 -12.39
C VAL A 163 -5.74 -10.13 -13.69
N GLY A 164 -4.89 -11.13 -13.98
CA GLY A 164 -4.18 -11.24 -15.27
C GLY A 164 -3.02 -10.26 -15.48
N MET A 165 -2.49 -9.65 -14.40
CA MET A 165 -1.46 -8.59 -14.48
C MET A 165 -0.05 -9.05 -14.08
N GLU A 166 0.25 -10.34 -14.19
CA GLU A 166 1.55 -10.93 -13.79
C GLU A 166 2.75 -10.21 -14.44
N SER A 167 2.69 -9.95 -15.75
CA SER A 167 3.74 -9.25 -16.50
C SER A 167 3.90 -7.76 -16.15
N TYR A 168 3.05 -7.23 -15.28
CA TYR A 168 3.04 -5.84 -14.80
C TYR A 168 3.25 -5.74 -13.30
N THR A 169 3.47 -6.88 -12.63
CA THR A 169 3.53 -6.97 -11.17
C THR A 169 4.97 -7.15 -10.70
N LYS A 170 5.34 -6.42 -9.66
CA LYS A 170 6.55 -6.67 -8.85
C LYS A 170 6.12 -7.06 -7.44
N THR A 171 6.77 -8.06 -6.85
CA THR A 171 6.40 -8.60 -5.52
C THR A 171 7.59 -8.56 -4.57
N THR A 172 7.35 -8.24 -3.30
CA THR A 172 8.38 -8.24 -2.24
C THR A 172 7.80 -8.74 -0.92
N THR A 173 8.67 -9.31 -0.08
CA THR A 173 8.42 -9.57 1.36
C THR A 173 9.25 -8.66 2.26
N SER A 174 10.15 -7.85 1.68
CA SER A 174 11.07 -6.96 2.42
C SER A 174 10.52 -5.55 2.63
N GLY A 175 9.29 -5.28 2.17
CA GLY A 175 8.66 -3.96 2.29
C GLY A 175 9.14 -2.91 1.28
N ALA A 176 10.06 -3.24 0.36
CA ALA A 176 10.58 -2.32 -0.65
C ALA A 176 10.60 -2.89 -2.07
N LEU A 177 10.25 -2.06 -3.05
CA LEU A 177 10.27 -2.36 -4.49
C LEU A 177 10.78 -1.14 -5.27
N SER A 178 11.47 -1.35 -6.39
CA SER A 178 11.96 -0.24 -7.23
C SER A 178 11.21 -0.14 -8.55
N VAL A 179 10.91 1.09 -8.99
CA VAL A 179 10.29 1.42 -10.29
C VAL A 179 11.06 2.52 -11.00
N ILE A 180 10.82 2.69 -12.30
CA ILE A 180 11.50 3.68 -13.14
C ILE A 180 10.47 4.66 -13.71
N PRO A 181 10.13 5.74 -12.99
CA PRO A 181 9.07 6.64 -13.40
C PRO A 181 9.48 7.59 -14.54
N ALA A 182 10.77 7.84 -14.74
CA ALA A 182 11.30 8.75 -15.76
C ALA A 182 12.61 8.25 -16.38
N VAL A 183 12.76 8.48 -17.69
CA VAL A 183 13.88 8.04 -18.52
C VAL A 183 14.26 9.17 -19.49
N MET A 184 15.56 9.32 -19.75
CA MET A 184 16.13 10.23 -20.74
C MET A 184 16.78 9.42 -21.88
N SER A 185 16.44 9.77 -23.13
CA SER A 185 17.10 9.28 -24.35
C SER A 185 17.61 10.44 -25.20
N GLY A 186 18.74 10.23 -25.87
CA GLY A 186 19.30 11.18 -26.84
C GLY A 186 19.01 10.82 -28.30
N THR A 187 18.23 9.76 -28.55
CA THR A 187 18.03 9.18 -29.90
C THR A 187 16.56 9.05 -30.31
N GLY A 188 15.62 9.34 -29.42
CA GLY A 188 14.19 9.46 -29.75
C GLY A 188 13.24 9.39 -28.56
N SER A 189 11.96 9.68 -28.82
CA SER A 189 10.89 9.63 -27.82
C SER A 189 10.53 8.20 -27.40
N GLY A 190 9.78 8.03 -26.31
CA GLY A 190 9.37 6.72 -25.82
C GLY A 190 8.59 5.86 -26.82
N SER A 191 7.87 6.48 -27.77
CA SER A 191 7.14 5.81 -28.86
C SER A 191 8.00 5.50 -30.08
N SER A 192 9.20 6.05 -30.16
CA SER A 192 10.15 5.81 -31.24
C SER A 192 10.83 4.44 -31.09
N SER A 193 11.24 3.83 -32.20
CA SER A 193 12.02 2.59 -32.20
C SER A 193 13.34 2.73 -32.98
N PRO A 194 14.40 1.99 -32.59
CA PRO A 194 15.61 1.86 -33.40
C PRO A 194 15.31 1.31 -34.80
N PHE A 195 16.23 1.54 -35.74
CA PHE A 195 16.10 1.04 -37.11
C PHE A 195 15.82 -0.46 -37.12
N LEU A 196 14.84 -0.90 -37.92
CA LEU A 196 14.48 -2.31 -38.09
C LEU A 196 14.02 -3.01 -36.79
N SER A 197 13.74 -2.26 -35.71
CA SER A 197 13.20 -2.81 -34.47
C SER A 197 11.73 -2.50 -34.32
N SER A 198 10.94 -3.52 -33.96
CA SER A 198 9.54 -3.38 -33.54
C SER A 198 9.39 -2.93 -32.08
N LYS A 199 10.48 -2.81 -31.32
CA LYS A 199 10.46 -2.48 -29.90
C LYS A 199 10.84 -1.02 -29.68
N THR A 200 9.93 -0.26 -29.08
CA THR A 200 10.11 1.16 -28.77
C THR A 200 11.09 1.36 -27.60
N TYR A 201 11.58 2.59 -27.44
CA TYR A 201 12.45 2.92 -26.30
C TYR A 201 11.73 2.76 -24.95
N ALA A 202 10.44 3.13 -24.87
CA ALA A 202 9.66 2.91 -23.66
C ALA A 202 9.46 1.42 -23.35
N TYR A 203 9.23 0.57 -24.36
CA TYR A 203 9.17 -0.89 -24.18
C TYR A 203 10.48 -1.45 -23.63
N ARG A 204 11.63 -0.96 -24.12
CA ARG A 204 12.95 -1.40 -23.66
C ARG A 204 13.20 -0.98 -22.21
N ALA A 205 12.83 0.26 -21.85
CA ALA A 205 12.91 0.73 -20.47
C ALA A 205 12.01 -0.08 -19.54
N TRP A 206 10.79 -0.39 -19.97
CA TRP A 206 9.85 -1.27 -19.27
C TRP A 206 10.46 -2.65 -19.03
N SER A 207 10.99 -3.28 -20.08
CA SER A 207 11.60 -4.60 -19.97
C SER A 207 12.77 -4.59 -18.98
N ASN A 208 13.62 -3.56 -19.03
CA ASN A 208 14.72 -3.43 -18.09
C ASN A 208 14.24 -3.23 -16.64
N MET A 209 13.17 -2.45 -16.42
CA MET A 209 12.57 -2.22 -15.10
C MET A 209 11.98 -3.51 -14.52
N MET A 210 11.19 -4.24 -15.31
CA MET A 210 10.50 -5.45 -14.88
C MET A 210 11.48 -6.61 -14.65
N SER A 211 12.54 -6.70 -15.46
CA SER A 211 13.61 -7.70 -15.28
C SER A 211 14.71 -7.26 -14.31
N GLU A 212 14.54 -6.13 -13.62
CA GLU A 212 15.53 -5.57 -12.67
C GLU A 212 16.95 -5.50 -13.24
N THR A 213 17.05 -5.13 -14.51
CA THR A 213 18.31 -5.10 -15.25
C THR A 213 19.26 -4.10 -14.58
N ALA A 214 20.41 -4.62 -14.13
CA ALA A 214 21.44 -3.80 -13.49
C ALA A 214 21.85 -2.63 -14.39
N ARG A 215 22.09 -1.46 -13.80
CA ARG A 215 22.48 -0.21 -14.48
C ARG A 215 23.53 -0.40 -15.59
N LYS A 216 24.56 -1.21 -15.34
CA LYS A 216 25.67 -1.48 -16.27
C LYS A 216 25.24 -2.21 -17.55
N SER A 217 24.09 -2.89 -17.52
CA SER A 217 23.54 -3.66 -18.64
C SER A 217 22.51 -2.88 -19.45
N TRP A 218 22.18 -1.65 -19.05
CA TRP A 218 21.34 -0.77 -19.87
C TRP A 218 22.11 -0.32 -21.10
N ASN A 219 21.46 -0.38 -22.27
CA ASN A 219 22.08 -0.02 -23.53
C ASN A 219 22.26 1.52 -23.61
N THR A 220 23.51 1.97 -23.56
CA THR A 220 23.92 3.38 -23.62
C THR A 220 23.69 4.04 -24.99
N ASP A 221 23.44 3.26 -26.05
CA ASP A 221 23.04 3.79 -27.35
C ASP A 221 21.59 4.26 -27.38
N TYR A 222 20.77 3.76 -26.45
CA TYR A 222 19.34 4.08 -26.36
C TYR A 222 19.02 5.01 -25.20
N PHE A 223 19.76 4.90 -24.10
CA PHE A 223 19.45 5.59 -22.85
C PHE A 223 20.65 6.38 -22.36
N ILE A 224 20.38 7.60 -21.90
CA ILE A 224 21.39 8.45 -21.26
C ILE A 224 21.27 8.36 -19.74
N ALA A 225 20.05 8.47 -19.22
CA ALA A 225 19.75 8.40 -17.79
C ALA A 225 18.38 7.81 -17.49
N TYR A 226 18.18 7.32 -16.27
CA TYR A 226 16.87 7.01 -15.70
C TYR A 226 16.80 7.41 -14.23
N GLU A 227 15.59 7.68 -13.75
CA GLU A 227 15.29 7.86 -12.33
C GLU A 227 14.83 6.52 -11.77
N LYS A 228 15.46 6.04 -10.70
CA LYS A 228 15.01 4.88 -9.94
C LYS A 228 14.34 5.36 -8.66
N LEU A 229 13.08 4.98 -8.49
CA LEU A 229 12.31 5.28 -7.31
C LEU A 229 12.06 4.00 -6.52
N THR A 230 12.61 3.92 -5.32
CA THR A 230 12.32 2.86 -4.36
C THR A 230 11.05 3.20 -3.58
N ILE A 231 10.00 2.43 -3.81
CA ILE A 231 8.74 2.48 -3.08
C ILE A 231 8.83 1.56 -1.88
N GLN A 232 8.57 2.11 -0.71
CA GLN A 232 8.47 1.38 0.54
C GLN A 232 7.02 1.38 1.01
N PHE A 233 6.54 0.21 1.44
CA PHE A 233 5.21 0.06 1.99
C PHE A 233 5.17 -1.05 3.03
N GLU A 234 4.86 -0.66 4.26
CA GLU A 234 4.59 -1.56 5.38
C GLU A 234 3.47 -0.92 6.20
N PRO A 235 2.21 -1.32 5.99
CA PRO A 235 1.09 -0.73 6.71
C PRO A 235 1.28 -1.04 8.20
N LYS A 236 1.29 0.03 8.98
CA LYS A 236 1.45 -0.05 10.42
C LYS A 236 0.10 -0.40 11.00
N GLU A 237 -0.17 -1.69 11.12
CA GLU A 237 -1.48 -2.18 11.52
C GLU A 237 -1.87 -1.75 12.94
N THR A 238 -3.17 -1.62 13.16
CA THR A 238 -3.73 -1.22 14.45
C THR A 238 -3.62 -2.39 15.43
N THR A 239 -3.03 -2.12 16.59
CA THR A 239 -2.95 -3.05 17.71
C THR A 239 -3.59 -2.41 18.93
N CYS A 240 -4.19 -3.24 19.77
CA CYS A 240 -4.80 -2.83 21.03
C CYS A 240 -4.12 -3.52 22.20
N ASN A 241 -4.06 -2.81 23.33
CA ASN A 241 -3.57 -3.38 24.58
C ASN A 241 -4.33 -2.80 25.77
N MET A 242 -4.35 -3.54 26.88
CA MET A 242 -4.71 -2.97 28.18
C MET A 242 -3.67 -1.94 28.60
N THR A 243 -4.13 -0.85 29.21
CA THR A 243 -3.22 0.17 29.73
C THR A 243 -2.51 -0.25 31.02
N ARG A 244 -3.06 -1.25 31.72
CA ARG A 244 -2.52 -1.85 32.94
C ARG A 244 -3.26 -3.14 33.28
N ASP A 245 -2.58 -4.01 34.03
CA ASP A 245 -3.22 -5.15 34.69
C ASP A 245 -4.16 -4.67 35.80
N MET A 246 -5.14 -5.51 36.14
CA MET A 246 -6.20 -5.15 37.09
C MET A 246 -6.52 -6.30 38.04
N SER A 247 -6.83 -5.96 39.28
CA SER A 247 -7.39 -6.88 40.27
C SER A 247 -8.72 -6.32 40.77
N VAL A 248 -9.78 -7.14 40.71
CA VAL A 248 -11.12 -6.76 41.16
C VAL A 248 -11.40 -7.46 42.48
N LYS A 249 -11.58 -6.68 43.55
CA LYS A 249 -11.90 -7.21 44.87
C LYS A 249 -13.40 -7.19 45.10
N LEU A 250 -13.99 -8.38 45.22
CA LEU A 250 -15.41 -8.54 45.52
C LEU A 250 -15.67 -8.35 47.03
N PRO A 251 -16.83 -7.80 47.42
CA PRO A 251 -17.25 -7.76 48.82
C PRO A 251 -17.56 -9.18 49.34
N PRO A 252 -17.38 -9.46 50.65
CA PRO A 252 -17.72 -10.78 51.19
C PRO A 252 -19.19 -11.15 50.95
N ALA A 253 -19.43 -12.35 50.41
CA ALA A 253 -20.77 -12.88 50.17
C ALA A 253 -21.30 -13.68 51.36
N PRO A 254 -22.49 -13.37 51.91
CA PRO A 254 -23.08 -14.19 52.97
C PRO A 254 -23.47 -15.57 52.44
N PHE A 255 -23.07 -16.62 53.17
CA PHE A 255 -23.41 -18.02 52.84
C PHE A 255 -24.93 -18.23 52.66
N SER A 256 -25.75 -17.59 53.50
CA SER A 256 -27.21 -17.68 53.42
C SER A 256 -27.78 -17.10 52.12
N VAL A 257 -27.15 -16.05 51.58
CA VAL A 257 -27.55 -15.42 50.31
C VAL A 257 -27.20 -16.32 49.14
N LEU A 258 -25.97 -16.86 49.11
CA LEU A 258 -25.54 -17.83 48.09
C LEU A 258 -26.42 -19.08 48.10
N LYS A 259 -26.72 -19.62 49.27
CA LYS A 259 -27.58 -20.81 49.43
C LYS A 259 -29.02 -20.56 48.94
N LYS A 260 -29.57 -19.36 49.18
CA LYS A 260 -30.96 -19.04 48.83
C LYS A 260 -31.12 -18.65 47.36
N ASN A 261 -30.19 -17.85 46.84
CA ASN A 261 -30.35 -17.17 45.56
C ASN A 261 -29.46 -17.76 44.45
N GLY A 262 -28.50 -18.64 44.79
CA GLY A 262 -27.49 -19.16 43.86
C GLY A 262 -26.45 -18.12 43.41
N LYS A 263 -26.53 -16.89 43.93
CA LYS A 263 -25.63 -15.79 43.61
C LYS A 263 -25.58 -14.75 44.73
N ALA A 264 -24.50 -14.00 44.79
CA ALA A 264 -24.37 -12.83 45.66
C ALA A 264 -23.80 -11.67 44.86
N ASP A 265 -24.09 -10.44 45.31
CA ASP A 265 -23.63 -9.23 44.64
C ASP A 265 -22.10 -9.11 44.64
N GLY A 266 -21.59 -8.25 43.77
CA GLY A 266 -20.16 -8.14 43.54
C GLY A 266 -19.69 -6.70 43.34
N ALA A 267 -18.83 -6.48 42.35
CA ALA A 267 -18.21 -5.19 42.10
C ALA A 267 -18.19 -4.85 40.60
N ASP A 268 -18.51 -3.58 40.31
CA ASP A 268 -18.32 -3.01 38.98
C ASP A 268 -16.83 -2.77 38.73
N PHE A 269 -16.39 -3.00 37.50
CA PHE A 269 -15.03 -2.68 37.05
C PHE A 269 -15.04 -2.27 35.58
N THR A 270 -13.96 -1.62 35.16
CA THR A 270 -13.83 -1.11 33.80
C THR A 270 -12.48 -1.50 33.25
N ILE A 271 -12.45 -2.17 32.10
CA ILE A 271 -11.22 -2.53 31.39
C ILE A 271 -10.83 -1.34 30.49
N PRO A 272 -9.69 -0.68 30.72
CA PRO A 272 -9.20 0.41 29.90
C PRO A 272 -8.29 -0.09 28.77
N LEU A 273 -8.74 0.11 27.54
CA LEU A 273 -8.05 -0.33 26.33
C LEU A 273 -7.54 0.86 25.54
N LYS A 274 -6.30 0.75 25.06
CA LYS A 274 -5.73 1.72 24.13
C LYS A 274 -5.34 1.00 22.85
N CYS A 275 -5.94 1.46 21.77
CA CYS A 275 -5.59 1.04 20.42
C CYS A 275 -4.72 2.11 19.77
N GLY A 276 -3.86 1.69 18.86
CA GLY A 276 -3.00 2.58 18.13
C GLY A 276 -2.35 1.86 16.95
N ASN A 277 -1.78 2.65 16.07
CA ASN A 277 -0.91 2.17 15.00
C ASN A 277 0.43 2.88 15.11
N LEU A 278 1.47 2.25 14.60
CA LEU A 278 2.82 2.84 14.60
C LEU A 278 2.92 4.09 13.70
N ALA A 279 1.86 4.41 12.95
CA ALA A 279 1.80 5.58 12.06
C ALA A 279 1.21 6.82 12.77
N GLY A 280 0.75 6.69 14.02
CA GLY A 280 0.19 7.80 14.80
C GLY A 280 -1.17 8.29 14.30
N ILE A 281 -1.86 7.48 13.51
CA ILE A 281 -3.18 7.78 12.95
C ILE A 281 -4.24 7.54 14.03
N LYS A 282 -5.29 8.34 14.01
CA LYS A 282 -6.39 8.32 14.98
C LYS A 282 -7.50 7.32 14.65
N THR A 283 -7.44 6.62 13.53
CA THR A 283 -8.44 5.65 13.10
C THR A 283 -7.85 4.24 13.00
N SER A 284 -8.70 3.22 13.15
CA SER A 284 -8.30 1.83 13.02
C SER A 284 -8.02 1.47 11.57
N THR A 285 -6.93 0.76 11.30
CA THR A 285 -6.55 0.31 9.95
C THR A 285 -7.21 -1.01 9.55
N ARG A 286 -7.79 -1.72 10.53
CA ARG A 286 -8.38 -3.06 10.42
C ARG A 286 -9.47 -3.27 11.47
N ASN A 287 -10.25 -4.33 11.36
CA ASN A 287 -11.23 -4.67 12.38
C ASN A 287 -10.52 -5.26 13.62
N VAL A 288 -11.01 -4.91 14.81
CA VAL A 288 -10.50 -5.44 16.07
C VAL A 288 -11.65 -5.92 16.92
N LYS A 289 -11.56 -7.18 17.36
CA LYS A 289 -12.51 -7.78 18.29
C LYS A 289 -11.82 -8.11 19.59
N ALA A 290 -12.53 -8.03 20.71
CA ALA A 290 -12.03 -8.53 21.98
C ALA A 290 -13.02 -9.46 22.68
N TRP A 291 -12.48 -10.41 23.43
CA TRP A 291 -13.21 -11.35 24.29
C TRP A 291 -12.38 -11.71 25.52
N LEU A 292 -13.00 -12.34 26.52
CA LEU A 292 -12.30 -12.87 27.69
C LEU A 292 -11.96 -14.35 27.48
N SER A 293 -10.79 -14.75 27.96
CA SER A 293 -10.33 -16.14 28.02
C SER A 293 -9.83 -16.47 29.43
N SER A 294 -10.01 -17.71 29.88
CA SER A 294 -9.56 -18.16 31.19
C SER A 294 -9.27 -19.66 31.22
N ASN A 295 -8.15 -20.01 31.84
CA ASN A 295 -7.84 -21.39 32.21
C ASN A 295 -8.56 -21.83 33.50
N ASP A 296 -9.18 -20.90 34.21
CA ASP A 296 -9.86 -21.14 35.48
C ASP A 296 -11.35 -21.49 35.26
N LEU A 297 -11.78 -21.73 34.03
CA LEU A 297 -13.16 -22.13 33.75
C LEU A 297 -13.51 -23.47 34.43
N VAL A 298 -14.63 -23.48 35.14
CA VAL A 298 -15.13 -24.69 35.80
C VAL A 298 -15.51 -25.70 34.71
N SER A 299 -14.83 -26.84 34.66
CA SER A 299 -15.03 -27.85 33.63
C SER A 299 -16.43 -28.48 33.60
N SER A 300 -17.14 -28.48 34.72
CA SER A 300 -18.54 -28.93 34.80
C SER A 300 -19.56 -27.87 34.38
N ASP A 301 -19.12 -26.63 34.15
CA ASP A 301 -19.98 -25.54 33.70
C ASP A 301 -20.07 -25.52 32.17
N THR A 302 -21.21 -25.95 31.64
CA THR A 302 -21.49 -25.92 30.19
C THR A 302 -21.88 -24.54 29.67
N SER A 303 -22.07 -23.56 30.56
CA SER A 303 -22.41 -22.18 30.18
C SER A 303 -21.18 -21.33 29.84
N TYR A 304 -19.97 -21.79 30.20
CA TYR A 304 -18.68 -21.11 30.00
C TYR A 304 -18.61 -19.74 30.70
N GLN A 305 -19.11 -19.65 31.94
CA GLN A 305 -19.26 -18.36 32.63
C GLN A 305 -18.59 -18.33 34.01
N ILE A 306 -18.38 -19.49 34.61
CA ILE A 306 -17.95 -19.60 36.00
C ILE A 306 -16.46 -19.95 36.05
N MET A 307 -15.69 -19.11 36.75
CA MET A 307 -14.26 -19.29 36.95
C MET A 307 -13.92 -19.55 38.41
N VAL A 308 -12.97 -20.48 38.63
CA VAL A 308 -12.40 -20.88 39.91
C VAL A 308 -10.97 -21.38 39.67
N ASN A 309 -9.98 -20.78 40.35
CA ASN A 309 -8.61 -21.27 40.33
C ASN A 309 -8.29 -22.20 41.53
N ASP A 310 -7.05 -22.69 41.57
CA ASP A 310 -6.51 -23.57 42.61
C ASP A 310 -6.28 -22.90 43.99
N GLU A 311 -6.26 -21.57 44.06
CA GLU A 311 -6.18 -20.81 45.33
C GLU A 311 -7.54 -20.68 46.05
N THR A 312 -8.62 -21.10 45.40
CA THR A 312 -9.97 -21.08 45.96
C THR A 312 -10.14 -22.13 47.05
N THR A 313 -10.58 -21.70 48.23
CA THR A 313 -10.85 -22.58 49.38
C THR A 313 -12.34 -22.80 49.65
N ALA A 314 -13.21 -21.96 49.08
CA ALA A 314 -14.65 -22.16 49.12
C ALA A 314 -15.07 -23.23 48.10
N GLY A 315 -15.95 -24.14 48.50
CA GLY A 315 -16.52 -25.15 47.61
C GLY A 315 -17.78 -24.64 46.91
N GLY A 316 -18.00 -25.05 45.65
CA GLY A 316 -19.28 -24.94 44.96
C GLY A 316 -19.72 -23.54 44.51
N VAL A 317 -18.86 -22.53 44.67
CA VAL A 317 -19.08 -21.15 44.24
C VAL A 317 -17.86 -20.61 43.48
N GLY A 318 -18.10 -19.86 42.41
CA GLY A 318 -17.06 -19.24 41.59
C GLY A 318 -17.39 -17.79 41.24
N ILE A 319 -16.55 -17.20 40.39
CA ILE A 319 -16.71 -15.83 39.89
C ILE A 319 -17.30 -15.89 38.48
N ALA A 320 -18.36 -15.11 38.27
CA ALA A 320 -18.95 -14.88 36.95
C ALA A 320 -18.90 -13.38 36.62
N ILE A 321 -18.99 -13.06 35.34
CA ILE A 321 -18.94 -11.69 34.81
C ILE A 321 -20.21 -11.42 34.01
N ARG A 322 -20.79 -10.23 34.18
CA ARG A 322 -21.91 -9.75 33.35
C ARG A 322 -21.57 -8.41 32.70
N SER A 323 -22.16 -8.17 31.54
CA SER A 323 -22.08 -6.88 30.85
C SER A 323 -22.81 -5.79 31.66
N ARG A 324 -22.35 -4.55 31.54
CA ARG A 324 -23.07 -3.36 32.04
C ARG A 324 -23.54 -2.42 30.93
N MET A 325 -23.11 -2.60 29.68
CA MET A 325 -23.40 -1.62 28.62
C MET A 325 -23.52 -2.18 27.20
N PHE A 326 -22.93 -3.34 26.88
CA PHE A 326 -22.77 -3.79 25.48
C PHE A 326 -23.56 -5.06 25.13
N MET A 327 -24.14 -5.72 26.13
CA MET A 327 -25.16 -6.76 25.98
C MET A 327 -26.46 -6.29 26.65
N GLY A 328 -27.49 -7.14 26.71
CA GLY A 328 -28.66 -6.86 27.53
C GLY A 328 -28.25 -6.63 28.99
N ASP A 329 -29.00 -5.75 29.67
CA ASP A 329 -28.83 -5.57 31.11
C ASP A 329 -28.91 -6.95 31.77
N TYR A 330 -27.87 -7.31 32.52
CA TYR A 330 -27.73 -8.59 33.25
C TYR A 330 -27.32 -9.82 32.42
N ASP A 331 -27.01 -9.70 31.14
CA ASP A 331 -26.47 -10.83 30.37
C ASP A 331 -25.07 -11.21 30.86
N GLU A 332 -24.87 -12.52 31.06
CA GLU A 332 -23.62 -13.11 31.53
C GLU A 332 -22.63 -13.27 30.37
N VAL A 333 -21.41 -12.77 30.56
CA VAL A 333 -20.33 -12.86 29.58
C VAL A 333 -19.83 -14.30 29.57
N GLN A 334 -19.86 -14.90 28.38
CA GLN A 334 -19.21 -16.19 28.16
C GLN A 334 -17.72 -15.99 27.92
N ILE A 335 -16.91 -16.89 28.47
CA ILE A 335 -15.45 -16.81 28.52
C ILE A 335 -14.90 -17.99 27.74
N SER A 336 -13.88 -17.76 26.91
CA SER A 336 -13.24 -18.86 26.18
C SER A 336 -12.32 -19.66 27.09
N SER A 337 -12.19 -20.95 26.79
CA SER A 337 -11.14 -21.82 27.35
C SER A 337 -9.85 -21.81 26.52
N SER A 338 -9.78 -20.99 25.46
CA SER A 338 -8.66 -20.97 24.51
C SER A 338 -8.28 -19.56 24.09
N ASN A 339 -7.28 -19.46 23.22
CA ASN A 339 -6.89 -18.20 22.59
C ASN A 339 -7.80 -17.78 21.43
N ASN A 340 -8.81 -18.56 21.09
CA ASN A 340 -9.81 -18.23 20.07
C ASN A 340 -11.08 -17.69 20.73
N MET A 341 -11.93 -17.00 19.97
CA MET A 341 -13.21 -16.48 20.46
C MET A 341 -14.27 -17.58 20.66
N GLU A 342 -13.92 -18.85 20.49
CA GLU A 342 -14.88 -19.96 20.56
C GLU A 342 -15.60 -19.96 21.91
N HIS A 343 -16.95 -19.99 21.84
CA HIS A 343 -17.89 -19.88 22.96
C HIS A 343 -17.85 -18.57 23.76
N ALA A 344 -16.94 -17.64 23.48
CA ALA A 344 -16.85 -16.39 24.21
C ALA A 344 -17.78 -15.31 23.65
N SER A 345 -18.26 -14.43 24.52
CA SER A 345 -18.97 -13.23 24.11
C SER A 345 -17.97 -12.19 23.59
N GLN A 346 -18.28 -11.58 22.44
CA GLN A 346 -17.55 -10.40 21.97
C GLN A 346 -17.86 -9.22 22.90
N ILE A 347 -16.83 -8.64 23.51
CA ILE A 347 -16.94 -7.53 24.47
C ILE A 347 -16.48 -6.18 23.90
N LEU A 348 -15.85 -6.20 22.72
CA LEU A 348 -15.43 -5.03 21.97
C LEU A 348 -15.53 -5.33 20.47
N ASP A 349 -15.97 -4.33 19.71
CA ASP A 349 -15.89 -4.28 18.26
C ASP A 349 -15.36 -2.91 17.87
N ILE A 350 -14.26 -2.87 17.13
CA ILE A 350 -13.73 -1.67 16.49
C ILE A 350 -13.69 -2.00 15.01
N ALA A 351 -14.55 -1.34 14.23
CA ALA A 351 -14.51 -1.49 12.79
C ALA A 351 -13.27 -0.80 12.22
N LYS A 352 -12.84 -1.25 11.04
CA LYS A 352 -11.90 -0.46 10.24
C LYS A 352 -12.44 0.96 10.06
N ASP A 353 -11.54 1.93 10.13
CA ASP A 353 -11.78 3.38 10.06
C ASP A 353 -12.45 4.01 11.30
N ASP A 354 -12.79 3.24 12.34
CA ASP A 354 -13.30 3.78 13.60
C ASP A 354 -12.24 4.60 14.36
N ASP A 355 -12.68 5.61 15.11
CA ASP A 355 -11.81 6.45 15.93
C ASP A 355 -11.22 5.68 17.12
N ILE A 356 -9.89 5.57 17.13
CA ILE A 356 -9.07 4.95 18.18
C ILE A 356 -8.22 5.97 18.95
N SER A 357 -8.48 7.27 18.78
CA SER A 357 -7.71 8.34 19.45
C SER A 357 -7.85 8.33 20.97
N ASN A 358 -8.98 7.82 21.47
CA ASN A 358 -9.31 7.78 22.88
C ASN A 358 -9.16 6.37 23.46
N THR A 359 -8.98 6.30 24.77
CA THR A 359 -9.08 5.05 25.53
C THR A 359 -10.51 4.52 25.43
N GLN A 360 -10.64 3.27 25.00
CA GLN A 360 -11.89 2.54 24.97
C GLN A 360 -12.11 1.88 26.34
N TYR A 361 -13.34 1.92 26.83
CA TYR A 361 -13.68 1.42 28.16
C TYR A 361 -14.77 0.36 28.06
N ILE A 362 -14.47 -0.85 28.57
CA ILE A 362 -15.45 -1.93 28.65
C ILE A 362 -15.94 -2.03 30.09
N TYR A 363 -17.23 -1.83 30.29
CA TYR A 363 -17.86 -1.79 31.62
C TYR A 363 -18.47 -3.15 31.95
N LEU A 364 -18.02 -3.72 33.07
CA LEU A 364 -18.34 -5.07 33.49
C LEU A 364 -18.69 -5.12 34.97
N HIS A 365 -19.32 -6.21 35.39
CA HIS A 365 -19.59 -6.48 36.80
C HIS A 365 -19.23 -7.93 37.11
N ALA A 366 -18.32 -8.12 38.06
CA ALA A 366 -17.97 -9.45 38.58
C ALA A 366 -18.83 -9.74 39.82
N TYR A 367 -19.27 -10.98 39.99
CA TYR A 367 -20.09 -11.40 41.13
C TYR A 367 -19.95 -12.90 41.42
N TYR A 368 -20.46 -13.34 42.57
CA TYR A 368 -20.41 -14.75 42.96
C TYR A 368 -21.56 -15.55 42.37
N LYS A 369 -21.28 -16.72 41.79
CA LYS A 369 -22.27 -17.64 41.23
C LYS A 369 -22.02 -19.07 41.73
N VAL A 370 -23.07 -19.70 42.25
CA VAL A 370 -23.03 -21.09 42.74
C VAL A 370 -23.11 -22.03 41.55
N TYR A 371 -22.14 -22.93 41.42
CA TYR A 371 -22.10 -23.97 40.39
C TYR A 371 -22.32 -25.38 40.94
N ASN A 372 -22.14 -25.59 42.24
CA ASN A 372 -22.41 -26.86 42.91
C ASN A 372 -22.95 -26.63 44.33
N ALA A 373 -24.28 -26.59 44.46
CA ALA A 373 -24.95 -26.31 45.73
C ALA A 373 -24.66 -27.35 46.82
N SER A 374 -24.43 -28.62 46.45
CA SER A 374 -24.13 -29.69 47.40
C SER A 374 -22.72 -29.58 48.00
N ALA A 375 -21.81 -28.91 47.29
CA ALA A 375 -20.44 -28.67 47.74
C ALA A 375 -20.24 -27.27 48.34
N LEU A 376 -21.31 -26.48 48.51
CA LEU A 376 -21.22 -25.09 48.92
C LEU A 376 -20.60 -24.95 50.33
N SER A 377 -19.47 -24.25 50.44
CA SER A 377 -18.78 -24.01 51.73
C SER A 377 -18.21 -22.60 51.83
N THR A 378 -17.77 -22.20 53.03
CA THR A 378 -17.14 -20.89 53.29
C THR A 378 -15.65 -20.93 52.99
N GLY A 379 -15.13 -19.88 52.36
CA GLY A 379 -13.70 -19.73 52.06
C GLY A 379 -13.43 -18.53 51.16
N SER A 380 -12.20 -18.45 50.64
CA SER A 380 -11.80 -17.55 49.56
C SER A 380 -12.23 -18.10 48.20
N VAL A 381 -12.52 -17.21 47.25
CA VAL A 381 -12.70 -17.53 45.82
C VAL A 381 -11.78 -16.61 45.03
N VAL A 382 -10.99 -17.19 44.13
CA VAL A 382 -10.04 -16.48 43.26
C VAL A 382 -10.18 -17.03 41.84
N ALA A 383 -10.03 -16.16 40.86
CA ALA A 383 -10.06 -16.49 39.43
C ALA A 383 -9.29 -15.45 38.63
N THR A 384 -8.78 -15.87 37.48
CA THR A 384 -8.02 -15.06 36.53
C THR A 384 -8.63 -15.16 35.14
N ALA A 385 -8.74 -14.03 34.45
CA ALA A 385 -9.11 -13.98 33.05
C ALA A 385 -8.12 -13.08 32.29
N GLN A 386 -7.93 -13.38 31.01
CA GLN A 386 -7.14 -12.63 30.06
C GLN A 386 -8.07 -12.00 29.03
N ILE A 387 -7.76 -10.79 28.60
CA ILE A 387 -8.40 -10.22 27.41
C ILE A 387 -7.62 -10.65 26.18
N MET A 388 -8.36 -11.11 25.18
CA MET A 388 -7.82 -11.52 23.88
C MET A 388 -8.23 -10.50 22.82
N PHE A 389 -7.35 -10.26 21.85
CA PHE A 389 -7.64 -9.43 20.69
C PHE A 389 -7.56 -10.26 19.42
N GLY A 390 -8.62 -10.23 18.63
CA GLY A 390 -8.67 -10.79 17.29
C GLY A 390 -8.54 -9.67 16.27
N TYR A 391 -7.69 -9.90 15.27
CA TYR A 391 -7.45 -9.02 14.14
C TYR A 391 -7.85 -9.78 12.87
N ASP A 392 -8.49 -9.08 11.92
CA ASP A 392 -8.89 -9.65 10.63
C ASP A 392 -7.81 -9.57 9.55
#